data_AF-A0A2C9TI56-F1
#
_entry.id   AF-A0A2C9TI56-F1
#
_cell.length_a   1.000
_cell.length_b   1.000
_cell.length_c   1.000
_cell.angle_alpha   90.00
_cell.angle_beta   90.00
_cell.angle_gamma   90.00
#
_symmetry.space_group_name_H-M   'P 1'
#
loop_
_entity.id
_entity.type
_entity.pdbx_description
1 polymer ?
#
loop_
_entity_poly.entity_id
_entity_poly.type
_entity_poly.pdbx_seq_one_letter_code
_entity_poly.pdbx_strand_id
1 'polypeptide(L)'
;KLPRGEKEEVPGKPGIKNPETGDVVRPPVDSVTKYGPVKGDSIVEKEEIPFEKERKFNPDLAPGTEKVTREGQKGEKTITTPTLKNPLTGVIISKGEPKEEITKDPINELTEYGPETITPGHRDEFDPKLPTGEKEEVPGKPGIKNPETGDVVRPPVDSVTKYGPVKGDSIV
;
A
#
# COMPACT_ATOMS: atom_id res chain seq x y z
N LYS A 1 -46.11 6.79 -5.56
CA LYS A 1 -45.36 6.04 -4.51
C LYS A 1 -45.21 6.97 -3.33
N LEU A 2 -45.41 6.49 -2.10
CA LEU A 2 -45.24 7.32 -0.91
C LEU A 2 -43.76 7.64 -0.68
N PRO A 3 -43.42 8.85 -0.19
CA PRO A 3 -42.10 9.18 0.30
C PRO A 3 -41.63 8.25 1.43
N ARG A 4 -40.33 8.29 1.71
CA ARG A 4 -39.71 7.45 2.74
C ARG A 4 -40.29 7.76 4.12
N GLY A 5 -40.70 6.71 4.83
CA GLY A 5 -41.24 6.80 6.19
C GLY A 5 -42.68 7.31 6.28
N GLU A 6 -43.30 7.72 5.17
CA GLU A 6 -44.68 8.20 5.16
C GLU A 6 -45.70 7.04 5.11
N LYS A 7 -46.90 7.30 5.60
CA LYS A 7 -48.05 6.42 5.45
C LYS A 7 -49.26 7.20 4.94
N GLU A 8 -50.12 6.54 4.19
CA GLU A 8 -51.38 7.07 3.68
C GLU A 8 -52.50 6.13 4.10
N GLU A 9 -53.53 6.66 4.75
CA GLU A 9 -54.72 5.90 5.14
C GLU A 9 -55.83 6.19 4.14
N VAL A 10 -56.34 5.12 3.52
CA VAL A 10 -57.52 5.15 2.65
C VAL A 10 -58.69 4.64 3.48
N PRO A 11 -59.65 5.50 3.88
CA PRO A 11 -60.77 5.09 4.71
C PRO A 11 -61.64 4.03 4.02
N GLY A 12 -62.10 3.08 4.82
CA GLY A 12 -63.09 2.08 4.40
C GLY A 12 -64.48 2.68 4.24
N LYS A 13 -65.44 1.86 3.81
CA LYS A 13 -66.86 2.24 3.75
C LYS A 13 -67.67 1.34 4.66
N PRO A 14 -68.54 1.89 5.53
CA PRO A 14 -69.41 1.08 6.38
C PRO A 14 -70.32 0.15 5.56
N GLY A 15 -70.51 -1.06 6.09
CA GLY A 15 -71.53 -1.98 5.62
C GLY A 15 -72.92 -1.54 6.07
N ILE A 16 -73.93 -2.15 5.47
CA ILE A 16 -75.34 -1.94 5.81
C ILE A 16 -75.93 -3.32 6.10
N LYS A 17 -76.63 -3.47 7.23
CA LYS A 17 -77.39 -4.67 7.57
C LYS A 17 -78.85 -4.30 7.84
N ASN A 18 -79.75 -5.24 7.60
CA ASN A 18 -81.13 -5.10 8.02
C ASN A 18 -81.18 -5.16 9.57
N PRO A 19 -81.73 -4.15 10.27
CA PRO A 19 -81.78 -4.14 11.72
C PRO A 19 -82.74 -5.18 12.32
N GLU A 20 -83.74 -5.63 11.55
CA GLU A 20 -84.77 -6.58 12.01
C GLU A 20 -84.35 -8.03 11.78
N THR A 21 -83.76 -8.34 10.62
CA THR A 21 -83.35 -9.72 10.28
C THR A 21 -81.87 -10.01 10.56
N GLY A 22 -81.05 -8.98 10.70
CA GLY A 22 -79.59 -9.10 10.84
C GLY A 22 -78.85 -9.36 9.52
N ASP A 23 -79.57 -9.55 8.41
CA ASP A 23 -78.96 -9.88 7.11
C ASP A 23 -78.12 -8.72 6.57
N VAL A 24 -76.93 -9.05 6.06
CA VAL A 24 -76.03 -8.08 5.44
C VAL A 24 -76.59 -7.68 4.08
N VAL A 25 -76.97 -6.40 3.94
CA VAL A 25 -77.46 -5.79 2.69
C VAL A 25 -76.28 -5.35 1.82
N ARG A 26 -75.23 -4.82 2.45
CA ARG A 26 -73.96 -4.48 1.80
C ARG A 26 -72.81 -4.73 2.78
N PRO A 27 -71.80 -5.53 2.42
CA PRO A 27 -70.65 -5.72 3.28
C PRO A 27 -69.86 -4.41 3.45
N PRO A 28 -69.17 -4.22 4.58
CA PRO A 28 -68.21 -3.14 4.71
C PRO A 28 -67.05 -3.30 3.72
N VAL A 29 -66.42 -2.19 3.37
CA VAL A 29 -65.12 -2.17 2.69
C VAL A 29 -64.08 -1.76 3.72
N ASP A 30 -63.04 -2.56 3.87
CA ASP A 30 -61.96 -2.29 4.83
C ASP A 30 -61.18 -1.02 4.46
N SER A 31 -60.65 -0.35 5.48
CA SER A 31 -59.64 0.69 5.26
C SER A 31 -58.31 0.06 4.84
N VAL A 32 -57.52 0.81 4.08
CA VAL A 32 -56.19 0.38 3.62
C VAL A 32 -55.16 1.38 4.07
N THR A 33 -54.15 0.94 4.81
CA THR A 33 -52.96 1.74 5.11
C THR A 33 -51.85 1.38 4.14
N LYS A 34 -51.41 2.36 3.36
CA LYS A 34 -50.24 2.24 2.49
C LYS A 34 -49.02 2.78 3.21
N TYR A 35 -47.91 2.06 3.11
CA TYR A 35 -46.65 2.46 3.71
C TYR A 35 -45.62 2.80 2.62
N GLY A 36 -44.93 3.91 2.81
CA GLY A 36 -43.71 4.22 2.11
C GLY A 36 -42.53 3.33 2.55
N PRO A 37 -41.43 3.31 1.78
CA PRO A 37 -40.24 2.57 2.14
C PRO A 37 -39.63 3.09 3.44
N VAL A 38 -38.95 2.24 4.21
CA VAL A 38 -38.17 2.63 5.39
C VAL A 38 -36.69 2.31 5.20
N LYS A 39 -35.81 2.90 6.03
CA LYS A 39 -34.37 2.60 5.98
C LYS A 39 -34.15 1.12 6.31
N GLY A 40 -33.42 0.42 5.44
CA GLY A 40 -32.87 -0.89 5.77
C GLY A 40 -31.45 -0.76 6.34
N ASP A 41 -30.89 -1.88 6.76
CA ASP A 41 -29.49 -1.93 7.14
C ASP A 41 -28.62 -1.74 5.89
N SER A 42 -27.51 -1.02 6.04
CA SER A 42 -26.59 -0.84 4.93
C SER A 42 -25.85 -2.15 4.65
N ILE A 43 -25.57 -2.40 3.37
CA ILE A 43 -24.65 -3.46 2.96
C ILE A 43 -23.24 -2.89 3.06
N VAL A 44 -22.34 -3.60 3.74
CA VAL A 44 -20.95 -3.19 3.94
C VAL A 44 -20.04 -4.21 3.28
N GLU A 45 -19.21 -3.75 2.37
CA GLU A 45 -18.20 -4.54 1.66
C GLU A 45 -16.83 -3.93 1.94
N LYS A 46 -15.80 -4.78 1.98
CA LYS A 46 -14.42 -4.38 2.23
C LYS A 46 -13.55 -4.83 1.08
N GLU A 47 -12.71 -3.93 0.61
CA GLU A 47 -11.72 -4.18 -0.45
C GLU A 47 -10.33 -3.85 0.07
N GLU A 48 -9.34 -4.69 -0.28
CA GLU A 48 -7.95 -4.43 0.04
C GLU A 48 -7.34 -3.43 -0.94
N ILE A 49 -6.52 -2.51 -0.42
CA ILE A 49 -5.70 -1.60 -1.24
C ILE A 49 -4.25 -2.13 -1.23
N PRO A 50 -3.66 -2.48 -2.38
CA PRO A 50 -2.27 -2.93 -2.43
C PRO A 50 -1.31 -1.82 -1.99
N PHE A 51 -0.13 -2.21 -1.52
CA PHE A 51 0.96 -1.28 -1.25
C PHE A 51 1.99 -1.30 -2.37
N GLU A 52 2.77 -0.23 -2.49
CA GLU A 52 3.88 -0.14 -3.43
C GLU A 52 5.20 -0.53 -2.76
N LYS A 53 6.19 -0.91 -3.58
CA LYS A 53 7.55 -1.20 -3.13
C LYS A 53 8.47 -0.04 -3.49
N GLU A 54 9.11 0.51 -2.49
CA GLU A 54 10.07 1.60 -2.60
C GLU A 54 11.47 1.07 -2.32
N ARG A 55 12.46 1.60 -3.06
CA ARG A 55 13.87 1.31 -2.84
C ARG A 55 14.62 2.59 -2.50
N LYS A 56 15.55 2.50 -1.55
CA LYS A 56 16.37 3.64 -1.13
C LYS A 56 17.83 3.23 -0.96
N PHE A 57 18.73 3.98 -1.58
CA PHE A 57 20.15 3.76 -1.41
C PHE A 57 20.59 4.04 0.04
N ASN A 58 21.35 3.12 0.63
CA ASN A 58 22.01 3.28 1.92
C ASN A 58 23.50 2.89 1.80
N PRO A 59 24.43 3.86 1.81
CA PRO A 59 25.87 3.59 1.67
C PRO A 59 26.49 2.89 2.88
N ASP A 60 25.81 2.86 4.03
CA ASP A 60 26.29 2.23 5.26
C ASP A 60 26.04 0.71 5.28
N LEU A 61 25.19 0.20 4.38
CA LEU A 61 25.01 -1.24 4.20
C LEU A 61 26.25 -1.87 3.55
N ALA A 62 26.45 -3.15 3.82
CA ALA A 62 27.52 -3.90 3.16
C ALA A 62 27.26 -3.95 1.64
N PRO A 63 28.31 -3.93 0.80
CA PRO A 63 28.12 -3.94 -0.63
C PRO A 63 27.31 -5.13 -1.13
N GLY A 64 26.38 -4.89 -2.07
CA GLY A 64 25.51 -5.90 -2.65
C GLY A 64 24.42 -6.45 -1.72
N THR A 65 24.24 -5.87 -0.53
CA THR A 65 23.17 -6.28 0.40
C THR A 65 21.90 -5.46 0.24
N GLU A 66 20.77 -6.07 0.55
CA GLU A 66 19.47 -5.41 0.63
C GLU A 66 18.79 -5.74 1.94
N LYS A 67 18.02 -4.79 2.47
CA LYS A 67 17.31 -4.95 3.72
C LYS A 67 15.96 -4.24 3.66
N VAL A 68 14.88 -4.97 3.89
CA VAL A 68 13.57 -4.37 4.14
C VAL A 68 13.63 -3.64 5.49
N THR A 69 13.44 -2.33 5.49
CA THR A 69 13.43 -1.47 6.69
C THR A 69 12.02 -1.09 7.11
N ARG A 70 11.04 -1.21 6.21
CA ARG A 70 9.62 -1.10 6.51
C ARG A 70 8.85 -2.15 5.72
N GLU A 71 8.15 -3.03 6.43
CA GLU A 71 7.26 -4.00 5.80
C GLU A 71 6.06 -3.31 5.16
N GLY A 72 5.68 -3.80 3.97
CA GLY A 72 4.48 -3.33 3.30
C GLY A 72 3.22 -3.80 4.02
N GLN A 73 2.24 -2.90 4.15
CA GLN A 73 0.92 -3.24 4.67
C GLN A 73 -0.16 -2.83 3.69
N LYS A 74 -1.04 -3.77 3.36
CA LYS A 74 -2.23 -3.45 2.58
C LYS A 74 -3.11 -2.46 3.35
N GLY A 75 -3.68 -1.52 2.60
CA GLY A 75 -4.77 -0.67 3.07
C GLY A 75 -6.11 -1.39 2.98
N GLU A 76 -7.15 -0.72 3.43
CA GLU A 76 -8.53 -1.21 3.40
C GLU A 76 -9.45 -0.06 3.00
N LYS A 77 -10.38 -0.36 2.09
CA LYS A 77 -11.48 0.52 1.68
C LYS A 77 -12.79 -0.15 2.07
N THR A 78 -13.67 0.62 2.69
CA THR A 78 -15.03 0.20 3.03
C THR A 78 -16.03 0.82 2.06
N ILE A 79 -16.87 -0.01 1.47
CA ILE A 79 -17.96 0.39 0.57
C ILE A 79 -19.29 0.17 1.31
N THR A 80 -20.02 1.24 1.56
CA THR A 80 -21.31 1.21 2.26
C THR A 80 -22.44 1.55 1.31
N THR A 81 -23.34 0.59 1.08
CA THR A 81 -24.53 0.78 0.23
C THR A 81 -25.77 0.90 1.10
N PRO A 82 -26.41 2.09 1.19
CA PRO A 82 -27.65 2.25 1.94
C PRO A 82 -28.79 1.51 1.26
N THR A 83 -29.71 0.94 2.04
CA THR A 83 -30.86 0.21 1.49
C THR A 83 -32.19 0.81 1.95
N LEU A 84 -33.23 0.60 1.16
CA LEU A 84 -34.61 0.78 1.59
C LEU A 84 -35.31 -0.56 1.62
N LYS A 85 -36.13 -0.78 2.64
CA LYS A 85 -36.92 -1.99 2.82
C LYS A 85 -38.41 -1.70 2.88
N ASN A 86 -39.20 -2.69 2.52
CA ASN A 86 -40.63 -2.69 2.80
C ASN A 86 -40.82 -2.89 4.32
N PRO A 87 -41.52 -1.99 5.03
CA PRO A 87 -41.68 -2.10 6.48
C PRO A 87 -42.52 -3.31 6.94
N LEU A 88 -43.36 -3.87 6.07
CA LEU A 88 -44.21 -5.02 6.39
C LEU A 88 -43.50 -6.34 6.17
N THR A 89 -42.71 -6.47 5.10
CA THR A 89 -42.05 -7.73 4.72
C THR A 89 -40.56 -7.78 5.10
N GLY A 90 -39.95 -6.64 5.41
CA GLY A 90 -38.51 -6.51 5.66
C GLY A 90 -37.63 -6.65 4.41
N VAL A 91 -38.21 -6.98 3.25
CA VAL A 91 -37.48 -7.20 2.00
C VAL A 91 -36.85 -5.90 1.51
N ILE A 92 -35.57 -5.96 1.11
CA ILE A 92 -34.88 -4.85 0.45
C ILE A 92 -35.52 -4.62 -0.92
N ILE A 93 -35.97 -3.39 -1.14
CA ILE A 93 -36.68 -2.98 -2.37
C ILE A 93 -35.87 -2.02 -3.23
N SER A 94 -34.81 -1.43 -2.68
CA SER A 94 -33.83 -0.66 -3.45
C SER A 94 -32.49 -0.53 -2.72
N LYS A 95 -31.41 -0.40 -3.50
CA LYS A 95 -30.08 -0.01 -3.05
C LYS A 95 -29.83 1.44 -3.50
N GLY A 96 -29.30 2.28 -2.62
CA GLY A 96 -28.86 3.63 -2.96
C GLY A 96 -27.45 3.65 -3.53
N GLU A 97 -26.92 4.84 -3.77
CA GLU A 97 -25.53 5.01 -4.24
C GLU A 97 -24.54 4.56 -3.16
N PRO A 98 -23.55 3.72 -3.52
CA PRO A 98 -22.52 3.30 -2.58
C PRO A 98 -21.62 4.48 -2.21
N LYS A 99 -21.25 4.57 -0.93
CA LYS A 99 -20.22 5.49 -0.45
C LYS A 99 -18.96 4.70 -0.15
N GLU A 100 -17.84 5.20 -0.66
CA GLU A 100 -16.52 4.63 -0.44
C GLU A 100 -15.76 5.44 0.60
N GLU A 101 -15.01 4.75 1.46
CA GLU A 101 -14.19 5.36 2.50
C GLU A 101 -12.93 4.51 2.70
N ILE A 102 -11.76 5.12 2.59
CA ILE A 102 -10.51 4.46 2.94
C ILE A 102 -10.46 4.38 4.48
N THR A 103 -10.53 3.16 5.01
CA THR A 103 -10.52 2.89 6.45
C THR A 103 -9.12 2.61 6.97
N LYS A 104 -8.20 2.22 6.07
CA LYS A 104 -6.77 2.07 6.36
C LYS A 104 -5.95 2.43 5.13
N ASP A 105 -5.04 3.39 5.25
CA ASP A 105 -4.09 3.69 4.17
C ASP A 105 -3.07 2.55 4.01
N PRO A 106 -2.67 2.21 2.78
CA PRO A 106 -1.57 1.28 2.56
C PRO A 106 -0.25 1.89 3.06
N ILE A 107 0.63 1.04 3.57
CA ILE A 107 2.00 1.42 3.95
C ILE A 107 2.94 0.75 2.95
N ASN A 108 3.71 1.56 2.23
CA ASN A 108 4.66 1.05 1.24
C ASN A 108 5.80 0.27 1.89
N GLU A 109 6.20 -0.83 1.27
CA GLU A 109 7.38 -1.59 1.64
C GLU A 109 8.62 -0.77 1.27
N LEU A 110 9.53 -0.55 2.21
CA LEU A 110 10.78 0.15 1.97
C LEU A 110 11.94 -0.83 2.07
N THR A 111 12.66 -1.01 0.97
CA THR A 111 13.91 -1.77 0.92
C THR A 111 15.08 -0.81 0.78
N GLU A 112 16.00 -0.85 1.73
CA GLU A 112 17.29 -0.19 1.59
C GLU A 112 18.27 -1.12 0.88
N TYR A 113 19.04 -0.58 -0.08
CA TYR A 113 20.06 -1.33 -0.80
C TYR A 113 21.44 -0.70 -0.62
N GLY A 114 22.44 -1.56 -0.48
CA GLY A 114 23.83 -1.19 -0.27
C GLY A 114 24.56 -0.79 -1.56
N PRO A 115 25.79 -0.30 -1.42
CA PRO A 115 26.62 0.10 -2.55
C PRO A 115 27.16 -1.09 -3.36
N GLU A 116 27.75 -0.80 -4.51
CA GLU A 116 28.63 -1.72 -5.24
C GLU A 116 30.10 -1.37 -4.94
N THR A 117 30.98 -2.37 -4.87
CA THR A 117 32.42 -2.14 -4.68
C THR A 117 33.08 -1.62 -5.95
N ILE A 118 34.10 -0.79 -5.77
CA ILE A 118 34.99 -0.34 -6.84
C ILE A 118 36.37 -0.93 -6.57
N THR A 119 36.90 -1.68 -7.53
CA THR A 119 38.24 -2.27 -7.42
C THR A 119 39.31 -1.18 -7.39
N PRO A 120 40.28 -1.25 -6.46
CA PRO A 120 41.46 -0.40 -6.50
C PRO A 120 42.25 -0.53 -7.80
N GLY A 121 42.83 0.59 -8.25
CA GLY A 121 43.89 0.55 -9.24
C GLY A 121 45.22 0.11 -8.63
N HIS A 122 46.28 0.28 -9.41
CA HIS A 122 47.64 -0.07 -9.04
C HIS A 122 48.62 0.99 -9.53
N ARG A 123 49.64 1.27 -8.72
CA ARG A 123 50.72 2.19 -9.08
C ARG A 123 52.05 1.75 -8.45
N ASP A 124 53.13 2.10 -9.13
CA ASP A 124 54.49 1.83 -8.65
C ASP A 124 55.12 3.10 -8.07
N GLU A 125 55.86 2.95 -6.98
CA GLU A 125 56.61 4.03 -6.34
C GLU A 125 58.06 3.60 -6.06
N PHE A 126 58.98 4.55 -6.09
CA PHE A 126 60.36 4.34 -5.61
C PHE A 126 60.45 4.71 -4.13
N ASP A 127 61.01 3.81 -3.31
CA ASP A 127 61.30 4.07 -1.90
C ASP A 127 62.79 3.88 -1.60
N PRO A 128 63.59 4.97 -1.45
CA PRO A 128 65.02 4.88 -1.20
C PRO A 128 65.38 4.28 0.18
N LYS A 129 64.40 4.10 1.06
CA LYS A 129 64.61 3.50 2.39
C LYS A 129 64.51 1.98 2.37
N LEU A 130 63.94 1.39 1.31
CA LEU A 130 63.90 -0.05 1.16
C LEU A 130 65.31 -0.61 0.85
N PRO A 131 65.63 -1.83 1.28
CA PRO A 131 66.90 -2.47 0.95
C PRO A 131 67.07 -2.66 -0.57
N THR A 132 68.32 -2.76 -1.01
CA THR A 132 68.64 -2.90 -2.43
C THR A 132 68.06 -4.19 -3.01
N GLY A 133 67.26 -4.06 -4.07
CA GLY A 133 66.60 -5.19 -4.74
C GLY A 133 65.34 -5.70 -4.05
N GLU A 134 64.90 -5.09 -2.95
CA GLU A 134 63.64 -5.44 -2.28
C GLU A 134 62.45 -4.63 -2.81
N LYS A 135 61.25 -5.20 -2.63
CA LYS A 135 59.97 -4.53 -2.87
C LYS A 135 59.01 -4.70 -1.69
N GLU A 136 58.15 -3.73 -1.49
CA GLU A 136 57.06 -3.77 -0.52
C GLU A 136 55.71 -3.57 -1.23
N GLU A 137 54.71 -4.37 -0.87
CA GLU A 137 53.35 -4.25 -1.40
C GLU A 137 52.41 -3.65 -0.36
N VAL A 138 51.87 -2.47 -0.67
CA VAL A 138 50.85 -1.80 0.13
C VAL A 138 49.48 -2.08 -0.49
N PRO A 139 48.58 -2.80 0.19
CA PRO A 139 47.27 -3.14 -0.36
C PRO A 139 46.41 -1.88 -0.54
N GLY A 140 45.68 -1.83 -1.66
CA GLY A 140 44.69 -0.80 -1.92
C GLY A 140 43.45 -0.95 -1.05
N LYS A 141 42.60 0.07 -1.03
CA LYS A 141 41.29 0.04 -0.34
C LYS A 141 40.16 0.19 -1.35
N PRO A 142 39.20 -0.75 -1.41
CA PRO A 142 38.07 -0.64 -2.32
C PRO A 142 37.24 0.63 -2.09
N GLY A 143 36.80 1.21 -3.20
CA GLY A 143 35.80 2.26 -3.21
C GLY A 143 34.38 1.68 -3.14
N ILE A 144 33.39 2.56 -3.09
CA ILE A 144 31.97 2.21 -3.18
C ILE A 144 31.21 3.25 -4.03
N LYS A 145 30.23 2.79 -4.79
CA LYS A 145 29.30 3.62 -5.58
C LYS A 145 27.85 3.21 -5.37
N ASN A 146 26.93 4.10 -5.68
CA ASN A 146 25.53 3.74 -5.83
C ASN A 146 25.36 2.87 -7.10
N PRO A 147 24.85 1.63 -7.00
CA PRO A 147 24.66 0.76 -8.15
C PRO A 147 23.58 1.25 -9.14
N GLU A 148 22.58 2.00 -8.69
CA GLU A 148 21.49 2.46 -9.56
C GLU A 148 21.87 3.74 -10.33
N THR A 149 22.61 4.66 -9.71
CA THR A 149 23.00 5.92 -10.36
C THR A 149 24.43 5.92 -10.91
N GLY A 150 25.29 5.04 -10.41
CA GLY A 150 26.73 5.01 -10.73
C GLY A 150 27.57 6.03 -9.94
N ASP A 151 26.95 6.86 -9.10
CA ASP A 151 27.66 7.90 -8.35
C ASP A 151 28.63 7.30 -7.34
N VAL A 152 29.89 7.74 -7.40
CA VAL A 152 30.92 7.32 -6.45
C VAL A 152 30.65 7.95 -5.09
N VAL A 153 30.43 7.11 -4.08
CA VAL A 153 30.26 7.54 -2.69
C VAL A 153 31.61 7.65 -2.00
N ARG A 154 32.51 6.69 -2.25
CA ARG A 154 33.89 6.71 -1.77
C ARG A 154 34.81 6.19 -2.88
N PRO A 155 35.81 6.97 -3.31
CA PRO A 155 36.75 6.52 -4.32
C PRO A 155 37.63 5.38 -3.77
N PRO A 156 38.11 4.46 -4.64
CA PRO A 156 39.13 3.51 -4.23
C PRO A 156 40.46 4.21 -3.95
N VAL A 157 41.28 3.58 -3.11
CA VAL A 157 42.68 3.94 -2.93
C VAL A 157 43.51 2.84 -3.59
N ASP A 158 44.35 3.22 -4.55
CA ASP A 158 45.17 2.27 -5.31
C ASP A 158 46.11 1.48 -4.41
N SER A 159 46.35 0.23 -4.82
CA SER A 159 47.49 -0.55 -4.31
C SER A 159 48.80 0.06 -4.80
N VAL A 160 49.86 -0.06 -3.98
CA VAL A 160 51.18 0.46 -4.32
C VAL A 160 52.23 -0.64 -4.20
N THR A 161 53.02 -0.85 -5.24
CA THR A 161 54.29 -1.59 -5.11
C THR A 161 55.42 -0.58 -5.02
N LYS A 162 56.15 -0.63 -3.90
CA LYS A 162 57.32 0.20 -3.66
C LYS A 162 58.58 -0.57 -3.99
N TYR A 163 59.44 0.01 -4.81
CA TYR A 163 60.72 -0.57 -5.20
C TYR A 163 61.87 0.13 -4.51
N GLY A 164 62.75 -0.65 -3.89
CA GLY A 164 64.03 -0.17 -3.39
C GLY A 164 65.04 0.16 -4.50
N PRO A 165 66.19 0.76 -4.16
CA PRO A 165 67.27 0.97 -5.11
C PRO A 165 67.73 -0.34 -5.73
N VAL A 166 68.14 -0.29 -6.98
CA VAL A 166 68.75 -1.42 -7.69
C VAL A 166 70.24 -1.17 -7.87
N LYS A 167 71.05 -2.23 -7.97
CA LYS A 167 72.47 -2.08 -8.31
C LYS A 167 72.55 -1.51 -9.73
N GLY A 168 73.20 -0.36 -9.87
CA GLY A 168 73.51 0.20 -11.19
C GLY A 168 74.56 -0.65 -11.90
N ASP A 169 74.46 -0.72 -13.22
CA ASP A 169 75.49 -1.34 -14.04
C ASP A 169 76.79 -0.55 -13.94
N SER A 170 77.92 -1.25 -13.89
CA SER A 170 79.24 -0.61 -13.83
C SER A 170 79.48 0.16 -15.11
N ILE A 171 79.68 1.48 -15.00
CA ILE A 171 80.07 2.32 -16.13
C ILE A 171 81.56 2.02 -16.39
N VAL A 172 81.86 1.46 -17.57
CA VAL A 172 83.23 1.15 -18.04
C VAL A 172 83.80 2.32 -18.83
#